data_AF-A0A9D1GJF1-F1
#
_entry.id   AF-A0A9D1GJF1-F1
#
_cell.length_a   1.000
_cell.length_b   1.000
_cell.length_c   1.000
_cell.angle_alpha   90.00
_cell.angle_beta   90.00
_cell.angle_gamma   90.00
#
_symmetry.space_group_name_H-M   'P 1'
#
loop_
_entity.id
_entity.type
_entity.pdbx_description
1 polymer ?
#
loop_
_entity_poly.entity_id
_entity_poly.type
_entity_poly.pdbx_seq_one_letter_code
_entity_poly.pdbx_strand_id
1 'polypeptide(L)'
;MEEKDRTQEMDKGLSPDQRQDRMGQGTTVYDGLVKKFHFIRQERVFFCGAFRSDDRNSLKEHDFDLILQFYLDKIMEKTHQVPDEETRFLLEMYCRGSVYMTVKWVLTGMKFTPEELAGFLVEAMPRKLEEEFVRLGLLEEPRAHREDGEAAAQSSGKIREW
;
A
#
# COMPACT_ATOMS: atom_id res chain seq x y z
N MET A 1 -38.15 12.49 21.83
CA MET A 1 -37.10 13.53 21.98
C MET A 1 -36.19 12.99 23.07
N GLU A 2 -34.98 12.49 22.84
CA GLU A 2 -34.01 12.65 21.76
C GLU A 2 -33.10 11.41 21.65
N GLU A 3 -32.52 11.29 20.47
CA GLU A 3 -31.58 10.29 19.99
C GLU A 3 -30.13 10.71 20.31
N LYS A 4 -29.36 9.84 20.99
CA LYS A 4 -27.90 9.77 21.10
C LYS A 4 -27.62 8.68 22.14
N ASP A 5 -26.83 7.65 21.93
CA ASP A 5 -25.49 7.63 21.34
C ASP A 5 -25.24 6.17 20.91
N ARG A 6 -25.21 5.90 19.60
CA ARG A 6 -25.11 4.56 19.00
C ARG A 6 -23.68 4.23 18.57
N THR A 7 -22.68 4.92 19.13
CA THR A 7 -21.29 4.85 18.64
C THR A 7 -20.32 4.21 19.65
N GLN A 8 -20.81 3.71 20.79
CA GLN A 8 -19.99 3.05 21.81
C GLN A 8 -20.34 1.57 21.99
N GLU A 9 -20.26 0.74 20.95
CA GLU A 9 -20.38 -0.72 21.17
C GLU A 9 -19.74 -1.62 20.10
N MET A 10 -18.69 -1.17 19.40
CA MET A 10 -18.09 -1.96 18.30
C MET A 10 -16.59 -2.27 18.41
N ASP A 11 -15.96 -2.17 19.59
CA ASP A 11 -14.50 -2.40 19.70
C ASP A 11 -14.05 -3.39 20.80
N LYS A 12 -14.92 -4.34 21.19
CA LYS A 12 -14.50 -5.42 22.10
C LYS A 12 -14.99 -6.78 21.62
N GLY A 13 -14.18 -7.43 20.78
CA GLY A 13 -14.38 -8.85 20.51
C GLY A 13 -13.85 -9.41 19.19
N LEU A 14 -12.73 -8.92 18.66
CA LEU A 14 -12.17 -9.48 17.41
C LEU A 14 -10.95 -10.36 17.68
N SER A 15 -11.02 -11.62 17.23
CA SER A 15 -9.93 -12.58 17.30
C SER A 15 -8.80 -12.19 16.30
N PRO A 16 -7.56 -12.69 16.48
CA PRO A 16 -6.47 -12.44 15.54
C PRO A 16 -6.80 -12.81 14.08
N ASP A 17 -7.54 -13.90 13.85
CA ASP A 17 -7.97 -14.33 12.51
C ASP A 17 -8.95 -13.34 11.86
N GLN A 18 -9.81 -12.68 12.65
CA GLN A 18 -10.75 -11.68 12.14
C GLN A 18 -10.07 -10.34 11.79
N ARG A 19 -8.84 -10.09 12.29
CA ARG A 19 -8.03 -8.95 11.82
C ARG A 19 -7.46 -9.21 10.42
N GLN A 20 -7.11 -10.47 10.13
CA GLN A 20 -6.58 -10.88 8.83
C GLN A 20 -7.66 -10.81 7.74
N ASP A 21 -8.92 -11.15 8.08
CA ASP A 21 -10.04 -11.23 7.13
C ASP A 21 -10.47 -9.86 6.55
N ARG A 22 -10.22 -8.75 7.26
CA ARG A 22 -10.49 -7.39 6.73
C ARG A 22 -9.42 -6.86 5.76
N MET A 23 -8.29 -7.55 5.64
CA MET A 23 -7.16 -7.14 4.78
C MET A 23 -7.23 -7.72 3.36
N GLY A 24 -8.10 -8.71 3.09
CA GLY A 24 -7.86 -9.63 1.96
C GLY A 24 -8.99 -9.90 0.97
N GLN A 25 -10.21 -9.39 1.16
CA GLN A 25 -11.31 -9.65 0.21
C GLN A 25 -11.52 -8.48 -0.76
N GLY A 26 -11.06 -8.67 -2.01
CA GLY A 26 -11.45 -7.83 -3.16
C GLY A 26 -10.75 -6.48 -3.30
N THR A 27 -9.63 -6.25 -2.63
CA THR A 27 -8.89 -4.98 -2.69
C THR A 27 -7.47 -5.17 -3.23
N THR A 28 -7.02 -4.25 -4.08
CA THR A 28 -5.68 -4.27 -4.70
C THR A 28 -4.58 -4.13 -3.64
N VAL A 29 -3.32 -4.40 -4.02
CA VAL A 29 -2.16 -4.09 -3.15
C VAL A 29 -2.16 -2.62 -2.72
N TYR A 30 -2.51 -1.71 -3.63
CA TYR A 30 -2.66 -0.29 -3.34
C TYR A 30 -3.68 -0.05 -2.22
N ASP A 31 -4.88 -0.60 -2.33
CA ASP A 31 -5.94 -0.44 -1.33
C ASP A 31 -5.53 -0.99 0.04
N GLY A 32 -4.84 -2.14 0.06
CA GLY A 32 -4.29 -2.74 1.28
C GLY A 32 -3.27 -1.82 1.96
N LEU A 33 -2.36 -1.24 1.17
CA LEU A 33 -1.37 -0.28 1.65
C LEU A 33 -2.02 1.00 2.19
N VAL A 34 -2.99 1.57 1.46
CA VAL A 34 -3.73 2.77 1.90
C VAL A 34 -4.41 2.52 3.24
N LYS A 35 -5.13 1.40 3.38
CA LYS A 35 -5.76 1.02 4.66
C LYS A 35 -4.73 0.89 5.79
N LYS A 36 -3.61 0.22 5.53
CA LYS A 36 -2.49 0.08 6.49
C LYS A 36 -1.96 1.45 6.92
N PHE A 37 -1.72 2.36 5.98
CA PHE A 37 -1.14 3.67 6.28
C PHE A 37 -2.11 4.61 6.98
N HIS A 38 -3.42 4.53 6.70
CA HIS A 38 -4.42 5.22 7.51
C HIS A 38 -4.42 4.73 8.96
N PHE A 39 -4.37 3.42 9.17
CA PHE A 39 -4.29 2.86 10.52
C PHE A 39 -3.02 3.30 11.26
N ILE A 40 -1.85 3.23 10.60
CA ILE A 40 -0.58 3.70 11.18
C ILE A 40 -0.64 5.20 11.54
N ARG A 41 -1.28 6.02 10.70
CA ARG A 41 -1.45 7.46 10.94
C ARG A 41 -2.40 7.75 12.10
N GLN A 42 -3.47 6.98 12.26
CA GLN A 42 -4.39 7.07 13.39
C GLN A 42 -3.64 6.73 14.70
N GLU A 43 -2.86 5.66 14.69
CA GLU A 43 -2.08 5.15 15.83
C GLU A 43 -0.66 5.75 15.92
N ARG A 44 -0.45 6.97 15.40
CA ARG A 44 0.90 7.55 15.20
C ARG A 44 1.75 7.60 16.47
N VAL A 45 1.16 7.84 17.63
CA VAL A 45 1.89 7.96 18.91
C VAL A 45 2.49 6.61 19.28
N PHE A 46 1.70 5.53 19.13
CA PHE A 46 2.15 4.17 19.36
C PHE A 46 3.28 3.80 18.39
N PHE A 47 3.09 3.99 17.08
CA PHE A 47 4.09 3.60 16.07
C PHE A 47 5.37 4.46 16.16
N CYS A 48 5.27 5.76 16.43
CA CYS A 48 6.45 6.60 16.67
C CYS A 48 7.23 6.14 17.91
N GLY A 49 6.54 5.84 19.02
CA GLY A 49 7.19 5.31 20.21
C GLY A 49 7.84 3.95 19.93
N ALA A 50 7.10 3.05 19.28
CA ALA A 50 7.54 1.71 18.93
C ALA A 50 8.78 1.69 18.03
N PHE A 51 8.83 2.55 17.01
CA PHE A 51 9.97 2.60 16.09
C PHE A 51 11.17 3.38 16.63
N ARG A 52 11.00 4.23 17.66
CA ARG A 52 12.09 4.98 18.33
C ARG A 52 12.73 4.21 19.49
N SER A 53 11.96 3.40 20.21
CA SER A 53 12.53 2.48 21.21
C SER A 53 13.37 1.45 20.47
N ASP A 54 14.69 1.65 20.43
CA ASP A 54 15.65 0.81 19.70
C ASP A 54 15.73 -0.63 20.25
N ASP A 55 14.92 -0.98 21.26
CA ASP A 55 14.66 -2.34 21.72
C ASP A 55 13.81 -3.18 20.73
N ARG A 56 13.46 -2.61 19.56
CA ARG A 56 12.51 -3.19 18.60
C ARG A 56 13.10 -3.49 17.22
N ASN A 57 14.05 -4.41 17.17
CA ASN A 57 14.20 -5.18 15.93
C ASN A 57 12.93 -6.03 15.68
N SER A 58 12.20 -6.42 16.74
CA SER A 58 11.02 -7.28 16.64
C SER A 58 9.88 -6.70 15.81
N LEU A 59 9.52 -5.42 15.95
CA LEU A 59 8.35 -4.90 15.22
C LEU A 59 8.62 -4.70 13.73
N LYS A 60 9.85 -4.30 13.37
CA LYS A 60 10.26 -4.13 11.97
C LYS A 60 10.41 -5.47 11.28
N GLU A 61 11.11 -6.42 11.92
CA GLU A 61 11.24 -7.79 11.41
C GLU A 61 9.88 -8.50 11.39
N HIS A 62 9.02 -8.29 12.39
CA HIS A 62 7.66 -8.85 12.38
C HIS A 62 6.80 -8.27 11.26
N ASP A 63 6.84 -6.95 11.01
CA ASP A 63 6.13 -6.35 9.87
C ASP A 63 6.68 -6.88 8.54
N PHE A 64 8.00 -7.06 8.43
CA PHE A 64 8.63 -7.68 7.27
C PHE A 64 8.14 -9.12 7.06
N ASP A 65 8.22 -9.98 8.07
CA ASP A 65 7.80 -11.38 8.00
C ASP A 65 6.32 -11.49 7.63
N LEU A 66 5.47 -10.65 8.23
CA LEU A 66 4.03 -10.63 7.95
C LEU A 66 3.74 -10.22 6.49
N ILE A 67 4.38 -9.16 5.99
CA ILE A 67 4.16 -8.70 4.61
C ILE A 67 4.70 -9.70 3.59
N LEU A 68 5.91 -10.24 3.83
CA LEU A 68 6.51 -11.22 2.95
C LEU A 68 5.64 -12.48 2.87
N GLN A 69 5.22 -13.02 4.02
CA GLN A 69 4.34 -14.18 4.04
C GLN A 69 2.98 -13.91 3.40
N PHE A 70 2.40 -12.72 3.62
CA PHE A 70 1.16 -12.34 2.95
C PHE A 70 1.27 -12.44 1.42
N TYR A 71 2.36 -11.95 0.82
CA TYR A 71 2.54 -12.05 -0.63
C TYR A 71 2.82 -13.47 -1.10
N LEU A 72 3.65 -14.22 -0.36
CA LEU A 72 3.92 -15.63 -0.68
C LEU A 72 2.64 -16.46 -0.66
N ASP A 73 1.83 -16.31 0.39
CA ASP A 73 0.54 -16.98 0.54
C ASP A 73 -0.42 -16.58 -0.58
N LYS A 74 -0.49 -15.31 -0.95
CA LYS A 74 -1.36 -14.84 -2.04
C LYS A 74 -0.95 -15.38 -3.41
N ILE A 75 0.34 -15.47 -3.70
CA ILE A 75 0.82 -16.08 -4.95
C ILE A 75 0.53 -17.58 -4.93
N MET A 76 0.77 -18.26 -3.81
CA MET A 76 0.48 -19.70 -3.68
C MET A 76 -1.02 -20.00 -3.80
N GLU A 77 -1.88 -19.19 -3.19
CA GLU A 77 -3.34 -19.31 -3.26
C GLU A 77 -3.83 -19.22 -4.71
N LYS A 78 -3.28 -18.28 -5.50
CA LYS A 78 -3.74 -18.01 -6.88
C LYS A 78 -3.09 -18.90 -7.93
N THR A 79 -1.84 -19.32 -7.74
CA THR A 79 -1.10 -20.13 -8.72
C THR A 79 -1.10 -21.63 -8.40
N HIS A 80 -1.42 -22.00 -7.15
CA HIS A 80 -1.21 -23.33 -6.58
C HIS A 80 0.25 -23.82 -6.68
N GLN A 81 1.20 -22.89 -6.79
CA GLN A 81 2.62 -23.17 -6.92
C GLN A 81 3.42 -22.35 -5.91
N VAL A 82 4.55 -22.93 -5.49
CA VAL A 82 5.51 -22.22 -4.66
C VAL A 82 6.28 -21.23 -5.54
N PRO A 83 6.39 -19.94 -5.15
CA PRO A 83 7.17 -18.96 -5.91
C PRO A 83 8.63 -19.42 -6.08
N ASP A 84 9.17 -19.23 -7.28
CA ASP A 84 10.56 -19.56 -7.59
C ASP A 84 11.56 -18.68 -6.81
N GLU A 85 12.84 -19.04 -6.88
CA GLU A 85 13.90 -18.36 -6.14
C GLU A 85 14.04 -16.88 -6.53
N GLU A 86 13.87 -16.56 -7.82
CA GLU A 86 13.93 -15.18 -8.30
C GLU A 86 12.76 -14.33 -7.75
N THR A 87 11.53 -14.85 -7.81
CA THR A 87 10.34 -14.19 -7.27
C THR A 87 10.48 -13.96 -5.78
N ARG A 88 10.95 -14.96 -5.03
CA ARG A 88 11.22 -14.85 -3.58
C ARG A 88 12.25 -13.78 -3.28
N PHE A 89 13.36 -13.76 -4.03
CA PHE A 89 14.40 -12.75 -3.88
C PHE A 89 13.86 -11.32 -4.11
N LEU A 90 13.08 -11.13 -5.18
CA LEU A 90 12.48 -9.83 -5.47
C LEU A 90 11.47 -9.40 -4.40
N LEU A 91 10.64 -10.33 -3.90
CA LEU A 91 9.68 -10.06 -2.83
C LEU A 91 10.39 -9.66 -1.54
N GLU A 92 11.44 -10.39 -1.16
CA GLU A 92 12.24 -10.05 0.02
C GLU A 92 12.80 -8.63 -0.10
N MET A 93 13.45 -8.31 -1.22
CA MET A 93 14.03 -6.98 -1.45
C MET A 93 12.96 -5.88 -1.39
N TYR A 94 11.84 -6.08 -2.09
CA TYR A 94 10.73 -5.14 -2.12
C TYR A 94 10.10 -4.93 -0.73
N CYS A 95 9.89 -6.01 0.03
CA CYS A 95 9.30 -5.95 1.37
C CYS A 95 10.24 -5.25 2.36
N ARG A 96 11.55 -5.55 2.33
CA ARG A 96 12.54 -4.85 3.16
C ARG A 96 12.55 -3.36 2.89
N GLY A 97 12.57 -2.96 1.62
CA GLY A 97 12.49 -1.56 1.21
C GLY A 97 11.20 -0.88 1.66
N SER A 98 10.06 -1.56 1.51
CA SER A 98 8.74 -1.06 1.89
C SER A 98 8.60 -0.82 3.40
N VAL A 99 9.08 -1.75 4.23
CA VAL A 99 9.10 -1.61 5.69
C VAL A 99 10.02 -0.46 6.09
N TYR A 100 11.22 -0.39 5.52
CA TYR A 100 12.15 0.72 5.79
C TYR A 100 11.52 2.08 5.48
N MET A 101 10.89 2.22 4.31
CA MET A 101 10.26 3.47 3.89
C MET A 101 9.05 3.82 4.77
N THR A 102 8.28 2.82 5.21
CA THR A 102 7.18 3.01 6.18
C THR A 102 7.71 3.54 7.50
N VAL A 103 8.75 2.92 8.07
CA VAL A 103 9.39 3.37 9.32
C VAL A 103 9.92 4.80 9.17
N LYS A 104 10.64 5.09 8.07
CA LYS A 104 11.14 6.43 7.79
C LYS A 104 10.01 7.44 7.70
N TRP A 105 8.92 7.12 7.03
CA TRP A 105 7.74 7.97 6.93
C TRP A 105 7.15 8.26 8.31
N VAL A 106 6.96 7.26 9.17
CA VAL A 106 6.49 7.45 10.55
C VAL A 106 7.44 8.36 11.35
N LEU A 107 8.74 8.06 11.35
CA LEU A 107 9.73 8.75 12.18
C LEU A 107 10.01 10.19 11.73
N THR A 108 9.78 10.52 10.46
CA THR A 108 10.00 11.85 9.88
C THR A 108 8.73 12.71 9.84
N GLY A 109 7.68 12.30 10.57
CA GLY A 109 6.46 13.09 10.75
C GLY A 109 5.41 12.89 9.65
N MET A 110 5.45 11.77 8.94
CA MET A 110 4.43 11.35 7.95
C MET A 110 4.15 12.42 6.89
N LYS A 111 5.20 12.92 6.24
CA LYS A 111 5.11 14.06 5.31
C LYS A 111 4.22 13.81 4.08
N PHE A 112 4.13 12.56 3.63
CA PHE A 112 3.26 12.14 2.54
C PHE A 112 1.91 11.66 3.09
N THR A 113 0.84 11.78 2.31
CA THR A 113 -0.43 11.13 2.65
C THR A 113 -0.29 9.60 2.57
N PRO A 114 -1.18 8.85 3.25
CA PRO A 114 -1.30 7.40 3.06
C PRO A 114 -1.38 6.97 1.59
N GLU A 115 -2.15 7.71 0.79
CA GLU A 115 -2.35 7.47 -0.64
C GLU A 115 -1.07 7.70 -1.45
N GLU A 116 -0.34 8.79 -1.17
CA GLU A 116 0.94 9.09 -1.84
C GLU A 116 1.99 8.03 -1.53
N LEU A 117 2.14 7.65 -0.25
CA LEU A 117 3.10 6.61 0.13
C LEU A 117 2.75 5.26 -0.48
N ALA A 118 1.46 4.88 -0.50
CA ALA A 118 1.01 3.66 -1.16
C ALA A 118 1.33 3.68 -2.66
N GLY A 119 1.10 4.83 -3.33
CA GLY A 119 1.47 5.03 -4.72
C GLY A 119 2.96 4.81 -4.97
N PHE A 120 3.83 5.47 -4.19
CA PHE A 120 5.28 5.31 -4.34
C PHE A 120 5.76 3.87 -4.12
N LEU A 121 5.16 3.13 -3.19
CA LEU A 121 5.54 1.74 -2.98
C LEU A 121 5.09 0.84 -4.14
N VAL A 122 3.87 1.04 -4.65
CA VAL A 122 3.40 0.31 -5.83
C VAL A 122 4.27 0.63 -7.05
N GLU A 123 4.59 1.90 -7.30
CA GLU A 123 5.46 2.34 -8.40
C GLU A 123 6.92 1.84 -8.27
N ALA A 124 7.40 1.63 -7.04
CA ALA A 124 8.74 1.10 -6.77
C ALA A 124 8.82 -0.42 -6.90
N MET A 125 7.71 -1.10 -7.19
CA MET A 125 7.70 -2.55 -7.33
C MET A 125 8.60 -2.98 -8.50
N PRO A 126 9.47 -3.99 -8.31
CA PRO A 126 10.26 -4.54 -9.41
C PRO A 126 9.35 -5.00 -10.55
N ARG A 127 9.67 -4.61 -11.79
CA ARG A 127 8.86 -4.89 -12.98
C ARG A 127 8.37 -6.35 -13.09
N LYS A 128 9.24 -7.32 -12.81
CA LYS A 128 8.84 -8.75 -12.82
C LYS A 128 7.75 -9.08 -11.81
N LEU A 129 7.80 -8.48 -10.62
CA LEU A 129 6.75 -8.65 -9.61
C LEU A 129 5.48 -7.91 -10.00
N GLU A 130 5.59 -6.71 -10.57
CA GLU A 130 4.45 -5.96 -11.06
C GLU A 130 3.69 -6.75 -12.13
N GLU A 131 4.39 -7.24 -13.16
CA GLU A 131 3.82 -8.06 -14.23
C GLU A 131 3.10 -9.30 -13.66
N GLU A 132 3.72 -9.97 -12.69
CA GLU A 132 3.13 -11.11 -11.99
C GLU A 132 1.89 -10.71 -11.19
N PHE A 133 1.94 -9.61 -10.45
CA PHE A 133 0.84 -9.16 -9.61
C PHE A 133 -0.36 -8.69 -10.44
N VAL A 134 -0.12 -8.06 -11.59
CA VAL A 134 -1.17 -7.75 -12.58
C VAL A 134 -1.79 -9.04 -13.11
N ARG A 135 -0.97 -10.02 -13.53
CA ARG A 135 -1.45 -11.34 -13.99
C ARG A 135 -2.31 -12.05 -12.95
N LEU A 136 -1.98 -11.88 -11.68
CA LEU A 136 -2.71 -12.45 -10.54
C LEU A 136 -3.93 -11.62 -10.10
N GLY A 137 -4.16 -10.44 -10.71
CA GLY A 137 -5.24 -9.52 -10.32
C GLY A 137 -5.05 -8.93 -8.92
N LEU A 138 -3.80 -8.77 -8.49
CA LEU A 138 -3.40 -8.10 -7.25
C LEU A 138 -3.09 -6.61 -7.48
N LEU A 139 -2.75 -6.23 -8.71
CA LEU A 139 -2.59 -4.86 -9.18
C LEU A 139 -3.52 -4.61 -10.38
N GLU A 140 -3.92 -3.35 -10.57
CA GLU A 140 -4.56 -2.91 -11.81
C GLU A 140 -3.52 -2.85 -12.93
N GLU A 141 -3.94 -3.09 -14.17
CA GLU A 141 -3.07 -2.82 -15.32
C GLU A 141 -2.64 -1.35 -15.31
N PRO A 142 -1.35 -1.05 -15.54
CA PRO A 142 -0.90 0.32 -15.70
C PRO A 142 -1.76 0.97 -16.78
N ARG A 143 -2.46 2.05 -16.44
CA ARG A 143 -3.16 2.84 -17.47
C ARG A 143 -2.08 3.28 -18.44
N ALA A 144 -2.08 2.73 -19.65
CA ALA A 144 -1.26 3.24 -20.72
C ALA A 144 -1.47 4.75 -20.72
N HIS A 145 -0.39 5.51 -20.54
CA HIS A 145 -0.43 6.95 -20.76
C HIS A 145 -0.97 7.12 -22.17
N ARG A 146 -2.24 7.47 -22.30
CA ARG A 146 -2.71 8.12 -23.52
C ARG A 146 -1.88 9.38 -23.57
N GLU A 147 -0.87 9.37 -24.42
CA GLU A 147 -0.42 10.59 -25.06
C GLU A 147 -1.64 11.13 -25.81
N ASP A 148 -2.50 11.86 -25.11
CA ASP A 148 -3.49 12.73 -25.73
C ASP A 148 -2.72 13.93 -26.30
N GLY A 149 -1.90 13.65 -27.31
CA GLY A 149 -1.32 14.62 -28.20
C GLY A 149 -2.17 14.68 -29.46
N GLU A 150 -3.21 15.51 -29.48
CA GLU A 150 -3.60 16.17 -30.73
C GLU A 150 -4.53 17.39 -30.57
N ALA A 151 -4.14 18.44 -31.30
CA ALA A 151 -4.96 19.49 -31.89
C ALA A 151 -5.51 20.62 -30.99
N ALA A 152 -4.62 21.52 -30.56
CA ALA A 152 -4.96 22.96 -30.56
C ALA A 152 -4.60 23.55 -31.94
N ALA A 153 -5.35 23.16 -32.97
CA ALA A 153 -5.30 23.81 -34.27
C ALA A 153 -6.16 25.09 -34.22
N GLN A 154 -5.49 26.22 -34.44
CA GLN A 154 -5.99 27.35 -35.23
C GLN A 154 -7.36 27.93 -34.85
N SER A 155 -7.33 28.97 -34.02
CA SER A 155 -8.24 30.11 -34.20
C SER A 155 -7.41 31.29 -34.70
N SER A 156 -7.39 31.44 -36.02
CA SER A 156 -7.05 32.69 -36.69
C SER A 156 -8.17 33.69 -36.42
N GLY A 157 -7.85 34.86 -35.86
CA GLY A 157 -8.88 35.80 -35.42
C GLY A 157 -8.39 37.20 -35.12
N LYS A 158 -7.77 37.85 -36.12
CA LYS A 158 -7.70 39.31 -36.33
C LYS A 158 -6.93 40.20 -35.32
N ILE A 159 -5.82 40.71 -35.85
CA ILE A 159 -5.24 42.05 -35.66
C ILE A 159 -6.30 43.12 -35.34
N ARG A 160 -6.07 43.93 -34.31
CA ARG A 160 -6.35 45.37 -34.32
C ARG A 160 -5.31 46.14 -33.49
N GLU A 161 -4.51 46.95 -34.18
CA GLU A 161 -3.93 48.20 -33.69
C GLU A 161 -5.07 49.11 -33.20
N TRP A 162 -5.01 49.65 -31.98
CA TRP A 162 -4.56 50.99 -31.54
C TRP A 162 -4.62 51.03 -30.01
#